data_AF-A0A3C1Y4X6-F1
#
_entry.id   AF-A0A3C1Y4X6-F1
#
_cell.length_a   1.000
_cell.length_b   1.000
_cell.length_c   1.000
_cell.angle_alpha   90.00
_cell.angle_beta   90.00
_cell.angle_gamma   90.00
#
_symmetry.space_group_name_H-M   'P 1'
#
loop_
_entity.id
_entity.type
_entity.pdbx_description
1 polymer ?
#
loop_
_entity_poly.entity_id
_entity_poly.type
_entity_poly.pdbx_seq_one_letter_code
_entity_poly.pdbx_strand_id
1 'polypeptide(L)'
;MESIRQLYKIGLGPSSSHTMGPRKAALAFAAEAAGASSCTVTLFGSLAATGKGHLTDKAILDELQPLFPTEIVWKPDTVLPFHTNAMTFEAKFDDGRGPVSRTYYSVGGGDIVLDGEPRTPARSIYSMSRIKDIQQWCERTGKTYWEYVEETEGPEIWDYLAEVWRVMKAAVERGIEAEGVLPG
;
A
#
# COMPACT_ATOMS: atom_id res chain seq x y z
N MET A 1 4.49 18.33 -8.11
CA MET A 1 4.79 17.20 -7.18
C MET A 1 3.47 16.73 -6.58
N GLU A 2 3.36 15.45 -6.23
CA GLU A 2 2.23 14.91 -5.47
C GLU A 2 2.21 15.49 -4.05
N SER A 3 1.11 15.32 -3.33
CA SER A 3 1.00 15.71 -1.91
C SER A 3 2.06 15.02 -1.04
N ILE A 4 2.54 15.70 -0.01
CA ILE A 4 3.41 15.14 1.05
C ILE A 4 2.72 13.96 1.76
N ARG A 5 1.39 13.90 1.75
CA ARG A 5 0.60 12.73 2.22
C ARG A 5 0.85 11.47 1.39
N GLN A 6 1.50 11.58 0.23
CA GLN A 6 1.96 10.41 -0.54
C GLN A 6 3.36 9.94 -0.10
N LEU A 7 4.14 10.80 0.56
CA LEU A 7 5.48 10.47 1.07
C LEU A 7 5.39 9.79 2.43
N TYR A 8 4.59 10.36 3.34
CA TYR A 8 4.29 9.75 4.62
C TYR A 8 2.99 8.99 4.49
N LYS A 9 2.99 7.67 4.69
CA LYS A 9 1.79 6.83 4.69
C LYS A 9 1.83 5.96 5.94
N ILE A 10 0.76 5.99 6.73
CA ILE A 10 0.61 5.13 7.91
C ILE A 10 0.19 3.74 7.44
N GLY A 11 0.89 2.71 7.92
CA GLY A 11 0.56 1.33 7.60
C GLY A 11 1.41 0.33 8.37
N LEU A 12 1.38 -0.91 7.91
CA LEU A 12 2.05 -2.04 8.56
C LEU A 12 3.37 -2.36 7.87
N GLY A 13 4.40 -2.60 8.69
CA GLY A 13 5.67 -3.16 8.22
C GLY A 13 5.57 -4.69 8.01
N PRO A 14 6.63 -5.32 7.47
CA PRO A 14 7.95 -4.72 7.25
C PRO A 14 8.10 -3.97 5.92
N SER A 15 7.20 -4.12 4.94
CA SER A 15 7.40 -3.59 3.59
C SER A 15 6.16 -2.92 2.99
N SER A 16 6.33 -1.72 2.45
CA SER A 16 5.25 -1.05 1.71
C SER A 16 4.81 -1.87 0.49
N SER A 17 5.74 -2.46 -0.26
CA SER A 17 5.43 -3.19 -1.49
C SER A 17 5.00 -4.64 -1.23
N HIS A 18 5.51 -5.29 -0.18
CA HIS A 18 5.27 -6.71 0.08
C HIS A 18 4.31 -6.95 1.27
N THR A 19 3.93 -5.90 2.01
CA THR A 19 2.97 -6.01 3.12
C THR A 19 1.78 -5.08 2.90
N MET A 20 2.01 -3.76 2.77
CA MET A 20 0.89 -2.80 2.66
C MET A 20 0.11 -2.96 1.35
N GLY A 21 0.82 -3.07 0.21
CA GLY A 21 0.18 -3.28 -1.09
C GLY A 21 -0.69 -4.56 -1.12
N PRO A 22 -0.13 -5.73 -0.78
CA PRO A 22 -0.89 -6.99 -0.71
C PRO A 22 -2.10 -6.94 0.23
N ARG A 23 -1.96 -6.35 1.42
CA ARG A 23 -3.09 -6.13 2.33
C ARG A 23 -4.19 -5.27 1.70
N LYS A 24 -3.81 -4.18 1.02
CA LYS A 24 -4.76 -3.30 0.33
C LYS A 24 -5.48 -4.03 -0.81
N ALA A 25 -4.78 -4.88 -1.55
CA ALA A 25 -5.38 -5.70 -2.61
C ALA A 25 -6.35 -6.73 -2.04
N ALA A 26 -5.99 -7.37 -0.93
CA ALA A 26 -6.87 -8.30 -0.21
C ALA A 26 -8.16 -7.61 0.27
N LEU A 27 -8.06 -6.43 0.90
CA LEU A 27 -9.22 -5.64 1.31
C LEU A 27 -10.11 -5.22 0.14
N ALA A 28 -9.52 -4.81 -0.98
CA ALA A 28 -10.28 -4.45 -2.18
C ALA A 28 -11.03 -5.67 -2.75
N PHE A 29 -10.36 -6.82 -2.84
CA PHE A 29 -10.95 -8.05 -3.35
C PHE A 29 -12.02 -8.62 -2.41
N ALA A 30 -11.85 -8.51 -1.10
CA ALA A 30 -12.81 -8.98 -0.10
C ALA A 30 -14.22 -8.42 -0.31
N ALA A 31 -14.31 -7.15 -0.72
CA ALA A 31 -15.60 -6.50 -1.01
C ALA A 31 -16.31 -7.14 -2.22
N GLU A 32 -15.56 -7.56 -3.25
CA GLU A 32 -16.10 -8.24 -4.43
C GLU A 32 -16.39 -9.73 -4.18
N ALA A 33 -15.63 -10.37 -3.27
CA ALA A 33 -15.72 -11.79 -2.97
C ALA A 33 -16.68 -12.13 -1.81
N ALA A 34 -17.58 -11.22 -1.44
CA ALA A 34 -18.50 -11.43 -0.33
C ALA A 34 -19.35 -12.70 -0.50
N GLY A 35 -19.25 -13.61 0.50
CA GLY A 35 -19.94 -14.90 0.50
C GLY A 35 -19.27 -15.99 -0.35
N ALA A 36 -17.99 -15.83 -0.72
CA ALA A 36 -17.21 -16.89 -1.35
C ALA A 36 -17.11 -18.13 -0.43
N SER A 37 -17.14 -19.32 -1.02
CA SER A 37 -16.89 -20.58 -0.31
C SER A 37 -15.40 -20.85 -0.11
N SER A 38 -14.56 -20.31 -1.00
CA SER A 38 -13.09 -20.37 -0.89
C SER A 38 -12.42 -19.30 -1.74
N CYS A 39 -11.19 -18.96 -1.39
CA CYS A 39 -10.32 -18.10 -2.16
C CYS A 39 -8.92 -18.72 -2.34
N THR A 40 -8.35 -18.57 -3.53
CA THR A 40 -6.95 -18.85 -3.81
C THR A 40 -6.26 -17.55 -4.21
N VAL A 41 -5.13 -17.25 -3.56
CA VAL A 41 -4.29 -16.10 -3.89
C VAL A 41 -2.96 -16.59 -4.41
N THR A 42 -2.69 -16.34 -5.68
CA THR A 42 -1.42 -16.68 -6.31
C THR A 42 -0.51 -15.45 -6.29
N LEU A 43 0.66 -15.59 -5.68
CA LEU A 43 1.72 -14.59 -5.68
C LEU A 43 2.73 -14.92 -6.78
N PHE A 44 3.25 -13.89 -7.45
CA PHE A 44 4.16 -14.03 -8.59
C PHE A 44 5.47 -13.26 -8.40
N GLY A 45 6.49 -13.63 -9.17
CA GLY A 45 7.75 -12.89 -9.30
C GLY A 45 8.43 -12.57 -7.98
N SER A 46 8.92 -11.33 -7.83
CA SER A 46 9.62 -10.88 -6.61
C SER A 46 8.73 -10.94 -5.36
N LEU A 47 7.42 -10.73 -5.53
CA LEU A 47 6.46 -10.80 -4.42
C LEU A 47 6.38 -12.23 -3.88
N ALA A 48 6.38 -13.24 -4.76
CA ALA A 48 6.44 -14.62 -4.32
C ALA A 48 7.82 -15.02 -3.79
N ALA A 49 8.89 -14.56 -4.43
CA ALA A 49 10.26 -14.94 -4.07
C ALA A 49 10.64 -14.49 -2.65
N THR A 50 10.20 -13.30 -2.24
CA THR A 50 10.57 -12.73 -0.93
C THR A 50 9.41 -12.55 0.03
N GLY A 51 8.18 -12.87 -0.39
CA GLY A 51 6.97 -12.52 0.36
C GLY A 51 6.88 -13.18 1.75
N LYS A 52 7.40 -14.40 1.92
CA LYS A 52 7.43 -15.04 3.25
C LYS A 52 8.22 -14.23 4.28
N GLY A 53 9.42 -13.76 3.91
CA GLY A 53 10.24 -12.90 4.78
C GLY A 53 9.63 -11.51 5.03
N HIS A 54 8.75 -11.07 4.13
CA HIS A 54 8.01 -9.81 4.27
C HIS A 54 6.60 -9.98 4.86
N LEU A 55 6.26 -11.19 5.31
CA LEU A 55 4.95 -11.53 5.87
C LEU A 55 3.78 -11.20 4.91
N THR A 56 3.99 -11.34 3.61
CA THR A 56 3.00 -11.06 2.56
C THR A 56 1.77 -11.97 2.69
N ASP A 57 2.00 -13.25 2.95
CA ASP A 57 0.95 -14.23 3.22
C ASP A 57 0.13 -13.84 4.44
N LYS A 58 0.78 -13.52 5.55
CA LYS A 58 0.11 -13.05 6.76
C LYS A 58 -0.74 -11.81 6.48
N ALA A 59 -0.20 -10.83 5.75
CA ALA A 59 -0.90 -9.60 5.41
C ALA A 59 -2.16 -9.81 4.54
N ILE A 60 -2.19 -10.86 3.73
CA ILE A 60 -3.35 -11.25 2.93
C ILE A 60 -4.33 -12.09 3.76
N LEU A 61 -3.82 -13.10 4.47
CA LEU A 61 -4.61 -14.05 5.23
C LEU A 61 -5.33 -13.39 6.42
N ASP A 62 -4.68 -12.44 7.11
CA ASP A 62 -5.29 -11.70 8.22
C ASP A 62 -6.57 -10.94 7.75
N GLU A 63 -6.68 -10.60 6.46
CA GLU A 63 -7.86 -9.91 5.89
C GLU A 63 -8.89 -10.87 5.28
N LEU A 64 -8.46 -11.96 4.61
CA LEU A 64 -9.37 -12.85 3.87
C LEU A 64 -9.83 -14.07 4.67
N GLN A 65 -8.97 -14.67 5.47
CA GLN A 65 -9.25 -15.90 6.21
C GLN A 65 -10.47 -15.77 7.17
N PRO A 66 -10.72 -14.61 7.83
CA PRO A 66 -11.92 -14.43 8.64
C PRO A 66 -13.23 -14.45 7.84
N LEU A 67 -13.17 -14.18 6.53
CA LEU A 67 -14.34 -14.11 5.65
C LEU A 67 -14.60 -15.46 4.96
N PHE A 68 -13.54 -16.14 4.52
CA PHE A 68 -13.62 -17.42 3.84
C PHE A 68 -12.26 -18.15 3.84
N PRO A 69 -12.25 -19.49 3.73
CA PRO A 69 -11.02 -20.27 3.60
C PRO A 69 -10.15 -19.75 2.47
N THR A 70 -8.91 -19.38 2.78
CA THR A 70 -7.98 -18.79 1.81
C THR A 70 -6.68 -19.60 1.73
N GLU A 71 -6.23 -19.88 0.51
CA GLU A 71 -4.97 -20.56 0.24
C GLU A 71 -3.99 -19.62 -0.49
N ILE A 72 -2.71 -19.64 -0.08
CA ILE A 72 -1.64 -18.90 -0.77
C ILE A 72 -0.82 -19.84 -1.66
N VAL A 73 -0.74 -19.52 -2.95
CA VAL A 73 0.09 -20.22 -3.94
C VAL A 73 1.27 -19.35 -4.33
N TRP A 74 2.48 -19.91 -4.31
CA TRP A 74 3.73 -19.18 -4.57
C TRP A 74 4.29 -19.55 -5.95
N LYS A 75 4.46 -18.58 -6.84
CA LYS A 75 5.06 -18.76 -8.17
C LYS A 75 6.23 -17.79 -8.39
N PRO A 76 7.37 -17.97 -7.71
CA PRO A 76 8.52 -17.07 -7.82
C PRO A 76 9.11 -17.00 -9.24
N ASP A 77 9.04 -18.10 -10.00
CA ASP A 77 9.60 -18.19 -11.35
C ASP A 77 8.66 -17.67 -12.45
N THR A 78 7.46 -17.23 -12.07
CA THR A 78 6.48 -16.66 -13.02
C THR A 78 6.36 -15.16 -12.79
N VAL A 79 6.65 -14.37 -13.82
CA VAL A 79 6.53 -12.90 -13.79
C VAL A 79 5.45 -12.49 -14.77
N LEU A 80 4.51 -11.65 -14.31
CA LEU A 80 3.48 -11.10 -15.17
C LEU A 80 3.99 -9.85 -15.92
N PRO A 81 3.45 -9.53 -17.11
CA PRO A 81 4.06 -8.54 -18.02
C PRO A 81 4.15 -7.11 -17.47
N PHE A 82 3.22 -6.69 -16.60
CA PHE A 82 3.15 -5.30 -16.16
C PHE A 82 4.15 -4.95 -15.05
N HIS A 83 4.24 -5.79 -14.01
CA HIS A 83 5.13 -5.55 -12.88
C HIS A 83 5.48 -6.86 -12.16
N THR A 84 6.69 -6.92 -11.60
CA THR A 84 7.24 -8.11 -10.91
C THR A 84 6.49 -8.48 -9.62
N ASN A 85 5.94 -7.48 -8.91
CA ASN A 85 5.13 -7.74 -7.72
C ASN A 85 3.66 -7.89 -8.08
N ALA A 86 3.29 -9.04 -8.63
CA ALA A 86 1.92 -9.34 -9.01
C ALA A 86 1.27 -10.37 -8.08
N MET A 87 -0.04 -10.27 -7.95
CA MET A 87 -0.87 -11.21 -7.20
C MET A 87 -2.23 -11.36 -7.86
N THR A 88 -2.72 -12.59 -7.97
CA THR A 88 -4.05 -12.90 -8.52
C THR A 88 -4.89 -13.52 -7.43
N PHE A 89 -6.08 -12.96 -7.21
CA PHE A 89 -7.09 -13.46 -6.28
C PHE A 89 -8.20 -14.14 -7.08
N GLU A 90 -8.59 -15.33 -6.64
CA GLU A 90 -9.64 -16.13 -7.27
C GLU A 90 -10.62 -16.60 -6.20
N ALA A 91 -11.89 -16.23 -6.32
CA ALA A 91 -12.96 -16.63 -5.40
C ALA A 91 -13.91 -17.59 -6.08
N LYS A 92 -14.35 -18.61 -5.35
CA LYS A 92 -15.39 -19.57 -5.76
C LYS A 92 -16.63 -19.40 -4.89
N PHE A 93 -17.79 -19.72 -5.46
CA PHE A 93 -19.07 -19.61 -4.77
C PHE A 93 -19.87 -20.90 -4.98
N ASP A 94 -20.58 -21.32 -3.92
CA ASP A 94 -21.41 -22.53 -3.95
C ASP A 94 -22.89 -22.22 -4.28
N ASP A 95 -23.23 -20.92 -4.35
CA ASP A 95 -24.58 -20.42 -4.65
C ASP A 95 -24.88 -20.29 -6.16
N GLY A 96 -24.00 -20.83 -7.00
CA GLY A 96 -24.12 -20.78 -8.45
C GLY A 96 -23.59 -19.50 -9.10
N ARG A 97 -23.06 -18.53 -8.32
CA ARG A 97 -22.27 -17.43 -8.89
C ARG A 97 -21.01 -17.99 -9.56
N GLY A 98 -20.67 -17.45 -10.73
CA GLY A 98 -19.42 -17.77 -11.40
C GLY A 98 -18.20 -17.33 -10.59
N PRO A 99 -17.01 -17.93 -10.82
CA PRO A 99 -15.80 -17.52 -10.13
C PRO A 99 -15.45 -16.06 -10.46
N VAL A 100 -14.90 -15.36 -9.48
CA VAL A 100 -14.38 -13.99 -9.65
C VAL A 100 -12.86 -14.04 -9.57
N SER A 101 -12.18 -13.45 -10.55
CA SER A 101 -10.72 -13.35 -10.60
C SER A 101 -10.27 -11.91 -10.82
N ARG A 102 -9.27 -11.48 -10.05
CA ARG A 102 -8.66 -10.14 -10.14
C ARG A 102 -7.15 -10.25 -9.96
N THR A 103 -6.40 -9.56 -10.82
CA THR A 103 -4.94 -9.45 -10.68
C THR A 103 -4.59 -8.03 -10.26
N TYR A 104 -3.79 -7.90 -9.20
CA TYR A 104 -3.27 -6.62 -8.72
C TYR A 104 -1.74 -6.60 -8.77
N TYR A 105 -1.19 -5.41 -8.93
CA TYR A 105 0.24 -5.16 -8.89
C TYR A 105 0.58 -4.19 -7.76
N SER A 106 1.55 -4.54 -6.93
CA SER A 106 2.08 -3.65 -5.91
C SER A 106 3.26 -2.84 -6.46
N VAL A 107 3.03 -1.56 -6.76
CA VAL A 107 3.93 -0.72 -7.57
C VAL A 107 4.84 0.22 -6.77
N GLY A 108 4.87 0.05 -5.44
CA GLY A 108 5.71 0.83 -4.51
C GLY A 108 4.93 1.82 -3.66
N GLY A 109 5.51 2.24 -2.53
CA GLY A 109 4.86 3.16 -1.58
C GLY A 109 3.59 2.63 -0.92
N GLY A 110 3.24 1.35 -1.11
CA GLY A 110 1.98 0.76 -0.64
C GLY A 110 0.81 0.90 -1.62
N ASP A 111 1.06 1.43 -2.82
CA ASP A 111 0.03 1.57 -3.84
C ASP A 111 -0.12 0.29 -4.66
N ILE A 112 -1.36 0.07 -5.13
CA ILE A 112 -1.73 -1.04 -5.98
C ILE A 112 -2.36 -0.54 -7.27
N VAL A 113 -2.23 -1.32 -8.34
CA VAL A 113 -2.90 -1.12 -9.62
C VAL A 113 -3.62 -2.40 -9.99
N LEU A 114 -4.88 -2.30 -10.41
CA LEU A 114 -5.64 -3.43 -10.96
C LEU A 114 -5.19 -3.70 -12.41
N ASP A 115 -5.04 -4.96 -12.78
CA ASP A 115 -4.69 -5.35 -14.14
C ASP A 115 -5.69 -4.82 -15.16
N GLY A 116 -5.19 -4.23 -16.24
CA GLY A 116 -5.99 -3.56 -17.26
C GLY A 116 -6.42 -2.12 -16.91
N GLU A 117 -6.27 -1.68 -15.66
CA GLU A 117 -6.54 -0.29 -15.29
C GLU A 117 -5.28 0.59 -15.46
N PRO A 118 -5.42 1.82 -16.00
CA PRO A 118 -4.32 2.75 -16.01
C PRO A 118 -3.95 3.11 -14.57
N ARG A 119 -2.64 3.15 -14.28
CA ARG A 119 -2.17 3.78 -13.05
C ARG A 119 -2.66 5.22 -13.07
N THR A 120 -3.55 5.57 -12.15
CA THR A 120 -3.94 6.96 -11.93
C THR A 120 -2.87 7.57 -11.03
N PRO A 121 -1.90 8.35 -11.54
CA PRO A 121 -0.92 9.01 -10.69
C PRO A 121 -1.65 9.94 -9.72
N ALA A 122 -1.11 10.14 -8.51
CA ALA A 122 -1.73 11.08 -7.61
C ALA A 122 -1.66 12.47 -8.25
N ARG A 123 -2.70 13.28 -8.02
CA ARG A 123 -2.76 14.62 -8.60
C ARG A 123 -1.53 15.41 -8.16
N SER A 124 -0.79 15.97 -9.12
CA SER A 124 0.27 16.92 -8.81
C SER A 124 -0.37 18.22 -8.33
N ILE A 125 -0.25 18.52 -7.05
CA ILE A 125 -0.84 19.71 -6.43
C ILE A 125 0.16 20.86 -6.30
N TYR A 126 1.46 20.54 -6.21
CA TYR A 126 2.51 21.56 -6.19
C TYR A 126 2.80 22.09 -7.59
N SER A 127 2.64 23.40 -7.75
CA SER A 127 2.90 24.15 -8.99
C SER A 127 4.40 24.30 -9.29
N MET A 128 5.24 24.44 -8.25
CA MET A 128 6.69 24.56 -8.39
C MET A 128 7.33 23.18 -8.32
N SER A 129 8.23 22.89 -9.28
CA SER A 129 8.91 21.59 -9.42
C SER A 129 10.39 21.63 -9.05
N ARG A 130 10.96 22.82 -8.86
CA ARG A 130 12.38 23.01 -8.52
C ARG A 130 12.50 23.79 -7.23
N ILE A 131 13.45 23.39 -6.39
CA ILE A 131 13.72 24.07 -5.12
C ILE A 131 14.09 25.56 -5.32
N LYS A 132 14.76 25.88 -6.43
CA LYS A 132 15.15 27.26 -6.78
C LYS A 132 13.93 28.16 -7.02
N ASP A 133 12.82 27.62 -7.52
CA ASP A 133 11.60 28.39 -7.76
C ASP A 133 10.90 28.69 -6.42
N ILE A 134 10.88 27.70 -5.52
CA ILE A 134 10.34 27.84 -4.17
C ILE A 134 11.16 28.86 -3.36
N GLN A 135 12.50 28.82 -3.47
CA GLN A 135 13.39 29.80 -2.86
C GLN A 135 13.07 31.23 -3.29
N GLN A 136 12.96 31.46 -4.60
CA GLN A 136 12.60 32.78 -5.14
C GLN A 136 11.21 33.24 -4.67
N TRP A 137 10.25 32.30 -4.54
CA TRP A 137 8.93 32.59 -4.00
C TRP A 137 9.02 33.01 -2.52
N CYS A 138 9.80 32.30 -1.70
CA CYS A 138 10.03 32.66 -0.30
C CYS A 138 10.66 34.06 -0.18
N GLU A 139 11.70 34.34 -0.97
CA GLU A 139 12.37 35.66 -1.01
C GLU A 139 11.41 36.78 -1.40
N ARG A 140 10.52 36.55 -2.38
CA ARG A 140 9.57 37.55 -2.87
C ARG A 140 8.39 37.80 -1.93
N THR A 141 7.94 36.77 -1.22
CA THR A 141 6.73 36.83 -0.38
C THR A 141 7.02 37.05 1.09
N GLY A 142 8.27 36.82 1.53
CA GLY A 142 8.65 36.78 2.94
C GLY A 142 8.20 35.51 3.67
N LYS A 143 7.58 34.56 2.96
CA LYS A 143 7.10 33.30 3.51
C LYS A 143 8.18 32.23 3.52
N THR A 144 7.92 31.18 4.28
CA THR A 144 8.80 30.04 4.51
C THR A 144 8.33 28.80 3.73
N TYR A 145 9.16 27.76 3.71
CA TYR A 145 8.84 26.51 3.01
C TYR A 145 7.59 25.82 3.56
N TRP A 146 7.35 25.85 4.87
CA TRP A 146 6.19 25.20 5.46
C TRP A 146 4.90 25.98 5.16
N GLU A 147 4.97 27.31 5.03
CA GLU A 147 3.83 28.13 4.57
C GLU A 147 3.48 27.79 3.12
N TYR A 148 4.47 27.51 2.27
CA TYR A 148 4.20 27.03 0.90
C TYR A 148 3.47 25.69 0.89
N VAL A 149 3.83 24.79 1.81
CA VAL A 149 3.15 23.50 2.00
C VAL A 149 1.71 23.73 2.43
N GLU A 150 1.47 24.53 3.47
CA GLU A 150 0.13 24.84 3.98
C GLU A 150 -0.75 25.51 2.91
N GLU A 151 -0.21 26.47 2.15
CA GLU A 151 -0.94 27.13 1.06
C GLU A 151 -1.33 26.18 -0.07
N THR A 152 -0.51 25.15 -0.31
CA THR A 152 -0.76 24.18 -1.38
C THR A 152 -1.67 23.05 -0.91
N GLU A 153 -1.50 22.58 0.33
CA GLU A 153 -2.13 21.38 0.87
C GLU A 153 -3.33 21.65 1.77
N GLY A 154 -3.57 22.90 2.14
CA GLY A 154 -4.56 23.33 3.12
C GLY A 154 -4.08 23.17 4.58
N PRO A 155 -4.72 23.88 5.54
CA PRO A 155 -4.36 23.82 6.95
C PRO A 155 -4.53 22.42 7.57
N GLU A 156 -5.37 21.57 6.99
CA GLU A 156 -5.59 20.20 7.44
C GLU A 156 -4.38 19.27 7.18
N ILE A 157 -3.33 19.77 6.52
CA ILE A 157 -2.03 19.07 6.48
C ILE A 157 -1.43 18.90 7.88
N TRP A 158 -1.68 19.85 8.79
CA TRP A 158 -1.12 19.79 10.14
C TRP A 158 -1.76 18.71 11.00
N ASP A 159 -3.08 18.53 10.89
CA ASP A 159 -3.77 17.42 11.56
C ASP A 159 -3.21 16.07 11.09
N TYR A 160 -2.98 15.94 9.78
CA TYR A 160 -2.38 14.75 9.20
C TYR A 160 -0.95 14.51 9.71
N LEU A 161 -0.09 15.52 9.67
CA LEU A 161 1.30 15.41 10.12
C LEU A 161 1.41 15.18 11.63
N ALA A 162 0.48 15.74 12.42
CA ALA A 162 0.39 15.47 13.85
C ALA A 162 0.03 14.00 14.13
N GLU A 163 -0.88 13.42 13.34
CA GLU A 163 -1.21 12.00 13.43
C GLU A 163 -0.04 11.11 13.02
N VAL A 164 0.66 11.44 11.92
CA VAL A 164 1.90 10.75 11.52
C VAL A 164 2.93 10.78 12.64
N TRP A 165 3.14 11.95 13.26
CA TRP A 165 4.07 12.11 14.39
C TRP A 165 3.66 11.27 15.60
N ARG A 166 2.37 11.24 15.94
CA ARG A 166 1.83 10.39 17.02
C ARG A 166 2.14 8.92 16.76
N VAL A 167 1.89 8.44 15.54
CA VAL A 167 2.16 7.05 15.15
C VAL A 167 3.65 6.72 15.18
N MET A 168 4.51 7.64 14.71
CA MET A 168 5.97 7.46 14.77
C MET A 168 6.46 7.32 16.22
N LYS A 169 6.02 8.20 17.14
CA LYS A 169 6.36 8.09 18.56
C LYS A 169 5.90 6.77 19.17
N ALA A 170 4.65 6.38 18.91
CA ALA A 170 4.12 5.12 19.42
C ALA A 170 4.87 3.90 18.84
N ALA A 171 5.37 3.98 17.61
CA ALA A 171 6.20 2.92 17.03
C ALA A 171 7.57 2.82 17.72
N VAL A 172 8.18 3.95 18.07
CA VAL A 172 9.42 3.99 18.86
C VAL A 172 9.20 3.39 20.25
N GLU A 173 8.13 3.79 20.95
CA GLU A 173 7.78 3.26 22.28
C GLU A 173 7.59 1.73 22.24
N ARG A 174 6.78 1.23 21.30
CA ARG A 174 6.61 -0.22 21.10
C ARG A 174 7.93 -0.92 20.81
N GLY A 175 8.82 -0.30 20.02
CA GLY A 175 10.12 -0.88 19.69
C GLY A 175 11.08 -0.95 20.89
N ILE A 176 10.97 -0.01 21.83
CA ILE A 176 11.76 -0.02 23.08
C ILE A 176 11.26 -1.10 24.04
N GLU A 177 9.94 -1.29 24.11
CA GLU A 177 9.29 -2.27 25.02
C GLU A 177 9.28 -3.71 24.46
N ALA A 178 9.42 -3.89 23.15
CA ALA A 178 9.32 -5.19 22.51
C ALA A 178 10.54 -6.06 22.83
N GLU A 179 10.28 -7.20 23.47
CA GLU A 179 11.24 -8.29 23.64
C GLU A 179 10.98 -9.42 22.62
N GLY A 180 12.03 -10.15 22.24
CA GLY A 180 11.93 -11.30 21.35
C GLY A 180 12.97 -11.29 20.22
N VAL A 181 12.87 -12.28 19.34
CA VAL A 181 13.71 -12.41 18.13
C VAL A 181 12.87 -11.99 16.92
N LEU A 182 13.44 -11.18 16.02
CA LEU A 182 12.78 -10.80 14.79
C LEU A 182 12.48 -12.05 13.93
N PRO A 183 11.27 -12.18 13.37
CA PRO A 183 10.92 -13.30 12.51
C PRO A 183 11.60 -13.18 11.13
N GLY A 184 11.87 -14.33 10.52
CA GLY A 184 12.57 -14.45 9.22
C GLY A 184 13.96 -15.02 9.38
#